data_AF-A0AAN6MKA7-F1
#
_entry.id   AF-A0AAN6MKA7-F1
#
_cell.length_a   1.000
_cell.length_b   1.000
_cell.length_c   1.000
_cell.angle_alpha   90.00
_cell.angle_beta   90.00
_cell.angle_gamma   90.00
#
_symmetry.space_group_name_H-M   'P 1'
#
loop_
_entity.id
_entity.type
_entity.pdbx_description
1 polymer ?
#
loop_
_entity_poly.entity_id
_entity_poly.type
_entity_poly.pdbx_seq_one_letter_code
_entity_poly.pdbx_strand_id
1 'polypeptide(L)'
;MCQPYDGDGDQPHPSLPVPNASHADDFPWHIGVCDAHCHPTDTMASIASIAPMRARVLTIMATRSQDQDLVASVAAQQGIPTRASLVAPPFKPTAEFPISDRVVPSFGWHPWFSHQLYDDTVPSPNPASPTPISAANHEPPTKTAHYTAVLSPAPSADFIESLPDPLPLSAFLAATRARVLAAHGVALVGEIGLDKAFRLPWPHPQPPPSNNNDDGAPLTPGGREGRLLSPHHVRVPHQLAVLAAQLHLAGEMGVAVSVHGVQAHGVLFDALAGLWKGFEKEVVSRRKQRLVAVGAEDFSSEDEEEEEEDGEEEEGRGKKTRGYKPKPFPPRICLHSFGGSAQTLQQYTHPAVPARVYFSFSAVINLSTAGAEGKFPEVVRACPDDRLLVESDLHRAGEEMDRVLEEVVRRVCEVKGWGLEEGVERLRRNYEAFVFG
;
A
#
# COMPACT_ATOMS: atom_id res chain seq x y z
N MET A 1 11.54 6.29 0.53
CA MET A 1 11.24 7.04 1.77
C MET A 1 11.35 6.24 3.07
N CYS A 2 11.31 4.92 3.06
CA CYS A 2 11.62 4.09 4.23
C CYS A 2 13.12 3.75 4.29
N GLN A 3 13.98 4.68 4.70
CA GLN A 3 15.29 4.28 5.24
C GLN A 3 15.10 3.91 6.71
N PRO A 4 15.69 2.80 7.19
CA PRO A 4 15.55 2.38 8.58
C PRO A 4 15.93 3.50 9.55
N TYR A 5 15.18 3.58 10.65
CA TYR A 5 15.40 4.51 11.73
C TYR A 5 16.71 4.18 12.44
N ASP A 6 17.75 4.99 12.23
CA ASP A 6 18.96 4.95 13.05
C ASP A 6 18.70 5.68 14.37
N GLY A 7 18.70 4.94 15.48
CA GLY A 7 18.72 5.52 16.81
C GLY A 7 20.07 6.18 17.09
N ASP A 8 20.05 7.32 17.79
CA ASP A 8 21.24 8.03 18.27
C ASP A 8 22.28 7.07 18.88
N GLY A 9 23.42 6.95 18.22
CA GLY A 9 24.55 6.15 18.66
C GLY A 9 25.48 5.88 17.47
N ASP A 10 26.72 6.35 17.57
CA ASP A 10 27.83 6.12 16.65
C ASP A 10 28.10 4.61 16.50
N GLN A 11 27.29 3.94 15.69
CA GLN A 11 27.42 2.53 15.32
C GLN A 11 27.76 2.45 13.83
N PRO A 12 28.71 1.58 13.44
CA PRO A 12 29.14 1.47 12.06
C PRO A 12 27.94 1.08 11.17
N HIS A 13 27.86 1.72 10.01
CA HIS A 13 26.89 1.39 8.95
C HIS A 13 26.66 -0.12 8.85
N PRO A 14 25.39 -0.58 8.74
CA PRO A 14 25.12 -1.99 8.55
C PRO A 14 25.83 -2.44 7.27
N SER A 15 26.83 -3.29 7.42
CA SER A 15 27.51 -3.92 6.29
C SER A 15 26.48 -4.75 5.54
N LEU A 16 26.32 -4.46 4.25
CA LEU A 16 25.49 -5.22 3.32
C LEU A 16 25.78 -6.73 3.48
N PRO A 17 24.74 -7.60 3.51
CA PRO A 17 24.96 -9.02 3.58
C PRO A 17 25.78 -9.48 2.37
N VAL A 18 26.91 -10.13 2.65
CA VAL A 18 27.81 -10.73 1.66
C VAL A 18 27.05 -11.83 0.91
N PRO A 19 27.24 -12.00 -0.42
CA PRO A 19 26.53 -13.03 -1.18
C PRO A 19 26.79 -14.42 -0.59
N ASN A 20 25.72 -15.06 -0.12
CA ASN A 20 25.81 -16.46 0.30
C ASN A 20 25.82 -17.32 -0.96
N ALA A 21 26.99 -17.85 -1.32
CA ALA A 21 27.26 -18.58 -2.57
C ALA A 21 26.65 -20.01 -2.61
N SER A 22 25.54 -20.28 -1.91
CA SER A 22 25.03 -21.64 -1.72
C SER A 22 23.58 -21.90 -2.19
N HIS A 23 22.92 -20.98 -2.87
CA HIS A 23 21.57 -21.25 -3.43
C HIS A 23 21.65 -21.69 -4.90
N ALA A 24 22.03 -22.96 -5.10
CA ALA A 24 22.19 -23.61 -6.40
C ALA A 24 20.86 -24.13 -7.02
N ASP A 25 19.74 -23.48 -6.73
CA ASP A 25 18.47 -23.68 -7.46
C ASP A 25 18.16 -22.40 -8.24
N ASP A 26 18.05 -22.51 -9.56
CA ASP A 26 17.64 -21.41 -10.44
C ASP A 26 16.30 -20.84 -9.95
N PHE A 27 16.28 -19.55 -9.60
CA PHE A 27 15.04 -18.91 -9.15
C PHE A 27 14.04 -18.81 -10.31
N PRO A 28 12.76 -19.17 -10.11
CA PRO A 28 11.79 -19.33 -11.19
C PRO A 28 11.16 -18.00 -11.62
N TRP A 29 11.99 -17.06 -12.09
CA TRP A 29 11.54 -15.75 -12.61
C TRP A 29 10.58 -15.85 -13.78
N HIS A 30 10.60 -16.98 -14.50
CA HIS A 30 9.68 -17.27 -15.61
C HIS A 30 8.21 -17.41 -15.15
N ILE A 31 7.96 -17.63 -13.87
CA ILE A 31 6.62 -17.63 -13.27
C ILE A 31 6.12 -16.20 -13.05
N GLY A 32 7.02 -15.22 -12.97
CA GLY A 32 6.67 -13.80 -12.84
C GLY A 32 6.41 -13.38 -11.40
N VAL A 33 7.46 -12.91 -10.73
CA VAL A 33 7.35 -12.27 -9.40
C VAL A 33 6.76 -10.88 -9.54
N CYS A 34 5.80 -10.56 -8.68
CA CYS A 34 5.17 -9.24 -8.63
C CYS A 34 5.59 -8.52 -7.35
N ASP A 35 6.04 -7.29 -7.49
CA ASP A 35 6.35 -6.39 -6.38
C ASP A 35 5.07 -5.65 -5.96
N ALA A 36 4.58 -5.96 -4.76
CA ALA A 36 3.35 -5.37 -4.24
C ALA A 36 3.50 -3.91 -3.81
N HIS A 37 4.74 -3.42 -3.63
CA HIS A 37 4.98 -2.07 -3.13
C HIS A 37 6.42 -1.60 -3.37
N CYS A 38 6.58 -0.53 -4.14
CA CYS A 38 7.86 0.16 -4.27
C CYS A 38 7.70 1.65 -4.62
N HIS A 39 8.81 2.39 -4.54
CA HIS A 39 8.88 3.83 -4.76
C HIS A 39 9.91 4.24 -5.84
N PRO A 40 9.92 3.64 -7.05
CA PRO A 40 10.96 3.93 -8.03
C PRO A 40 10.94 5.39 -8.53
N THR A 41 9.82 6.11 -8.34
CA THR A 41 9.71 7.55 -8.62
C THR A 41 10.43 8.44 -7.60
N ASP A 42 10.91 7.91 -6.47
CA ASP A 42 11.85 8.64 -5.60
C ASP A 42 13.20 8.86 -6.31
N THR A 43 13.55 8.01 -7.30
CA THR A 43 14.74 8.16 -8.14
C THR A 43 14.35 8.06 -9.62
N MET A 44 13.88 9.16 -10.21
CA MET A 44 13.39 9.18 -11.60
C MET A 44 14.42 8.71 -12.64
N ALA A 45 15.72 8.85 -12.35
CA ALA A 45 16.79 8.34 -13.20
C ALA A 45 16.76 6.80 -13.37
N SER A 46 16.12 6.07 -12.45
CA SER A 46 16.04 4.60 -12.45
C SER A 46 14.84 4.03 -13.21
N ILE A 47 13.88 4.86 -13.63
CA ILE A 47 12.63 4.38 -14.27
C ILE A 47 12.90 3.58 -15.55
N ALA A 48 13.95 3.91 -16.30
CA ALA A 48 14.34 3.14 -17.48
C ALA A 48 14.80 1.71 -17.15
N SER A 49 15.24 1.46 -15.92
CA SER A 49 15.67 0.15 -15.43
C SER A 49 14.50 -0.80 -15.15
N ILE A 50 13.24 -0.33 -15.15
CA ILE A 50 12.06 -1.21 -14.99
C ILE A 50 11.94 -2.20 -16.17
N ALA A 51 12.20 -1.76 -17.40
CA ALA A 51 12.06 -2.58 -18.59
C ALA A 51 12.97 -3.84 -18.61
N PRO A 52 14.26 -3.76 -18.23
CA PRO A 52 15.14 -4.94 -18.16
C PRO A 52 15.01 -5.77 -16.88
N MET A 53 14.22 -5.36 -15.88
CA MET A 53 14.06 -6.12 -14.63
C MET A 53 13.44 -7.50 -14.86
N ARG A 54 13.78 -8.43 -13.97
CA ARG A 54 13.25 -9.80 -13.93
C ARG A 54 11.87 -9.84 -13.27
N ALA A 55 11.59 -8.95 -12.32
CA ALA A 55 10.24 -8.79 -11.76
C ALA A 55 9.23 -8.48 -12.87
N ARG A 56 8.09 -9.16 -12.82
CA ARG A 56 7.04 -9.10 -13.83
C ARG A 56 6.25 -7.80 -13.73
N VAL A 57 5.86 -7.43 -12.51
CA VAL A 57 5.05 -6.24 -12.24
C VAL A 57 5.54 -5.51 -11.01
N LEU A 58 5.47 -4.18 -11.05
CA LEU A 58 5.80 -3.27 -9.97
C LEU A 58 4.57 -2.43 -9.62
N THR A 59 4.16 -2.46 -8.35
CA THR A 59 3.14 -1.54 -7.84
C THR A 59 3.83 -0.31 -7.28
N ILE A 60 3.73 0.82 -8.00
CA ILE A 60 4.47 2.03 -7.66
C ILE A 60 3.60 3.00 -6.88
N MET A 61 4.10 3.48 -5.74
CA MET A 61 3.33 4.27 -4.80
C MET A 61 3.58 5.77 -4.98
N ALA A 62 2.49 6.54 -5.15
CA ALA A 62 2.52 7.98 -4.94
C ALA A 62 2.22 8.26 -3.47
N THR A 63 3.10 9.01 -2.79
CA THR A 63 3.04 9.21 -1.33
C THR A 63 2.84 10.67 -0.93
N ARG A 64 3.23 11.61 -1.80
CA ARG A 64 3.18 13.07 -1.60
C ARG A 64 2.78 13.79 -2.88
N SER A 65 2.68 15.12 -2.84
CA SER A 65 2.25 15.94 -3.97
C SER A 65 3.06 15.71 -5.25
N GLN A 66 4.39 15.63 -5.15
CA GLN A 66 5.28 15.47 -6.31
C GLN A 66 5.07 14.12 -7.01
N ASP A 67 4.81 13.06 -6.24
CA ASP A 67 4.73 11.71 -6.78
C ASP A 67 3.46 11.49 -7.62
N GLN A 68 2.39 12.23 -7.35
CA GLN A 68 1.08 12.01 -7.98
C GLN A 68 1.17 12.10 -9.52
N ASP A 69 1.89 13.10 -10.03
CA ASP A 69 2.09 13.27 -11.48
C ASP A 69 3.19 12.37 -12.03
N LEU A 70 4.24 12.11 -11.25
CA LEU A 70 5.33 11.22 -11.66
C LEU A 70 4.83 9.78 -11.85
N VAL A 71 4.11 9.25 -10.88
CA VAL A 71 3.49 7.91 -10.94
C VAL A 71 2.49 7.82 -12.09
N ALA A 72 1.65 8.84 -12.27
CA ALA A 72 0.70 8.88 -13.39
C ALA A 72 1.43 8.89 -14.75
N SER A 73 2.52 9.64 -14.87
CA SER A 73 3.34 9.69 -16.10
C SER A 73 4.02 8.35 -16.40
N VAL A 74 4.58 7.69 -15.38
CA VAL A 74 5.19 6.36 -15.54
C VAL A 74 4.13 5.32 -15.92
N ALA A 75 2.96 5.35 -15.28
CA ALA A 75 1.86 4.45 -15.61
C ALA A 75 1.26 4.71 -17.00
N ALA A 76 1.26 5.94 -17.49
CA ALA A 76 0.84 6.22 -18.87
C ALA A 76 1.78 5.60 -19.92
N GLN A 77 3.04 5.34 -19.57
CA GLN A 77 4.05 4.77 -20.46
C GLN A 77 4.23 3.25 -20.30
N GLN A 78 4.13 2.75 -19.07
CA GLN A 78 4.47 1.37 -18.70
C GLN A 78 3.34 0.67 -17.92
N GLY A 79 2.15 1.27 -17.85
CA GLY A 79 1.02 0.76 -17.09
C GLY A 79 0.41 -0.50 -17.69
N ILE A 80 -0.07 -1.38 -16.82
CA ILE A 80 -0.73 -2.61 -17.23
C ILE A 80 -2.15 -2.29 -17.70
N PRO A 81 -2.54 -2.62 -18.95
CA PRO A 81 -3.84 -2.20 -19.47
C PRO A 81 -4.99 -3.06 -18.94
N THR A 82 -4.76 -4.35 -18.67
CA THR A 82 -5.81 -5.28 -18.21
C THR A 82 -5.24 -6.40 -17.34
N ARG A 83 -6.12 -7.11 -16.61
CA ARG A 83 -5.78 -8.36 -15.90
C ARG A 83 -5.11 -9.40 -16.81
N ALA A 84 -5.53 -9.51 -18.07
CA ALA A 84 -4.97 -10.48 -19.01
C ALA A 84 -3.48 -10.24 -19.28
N SER A 85 -3.02 -9.00 -19.23
CA SER A 85 -1.59 -8.64 -19.35
C SER A 85 -0.76 -9.19 -18.18
N LEU A 86 -1.38 -9.32 -16.99
CA LEU A 86 -0.76 -9.90 -15.82
C LEU A 86 -0.72 -11.44 -15.88
N VAL A 87 -1.75 -12.09 -16.43
CA VAL A 87 -1.88 -13.56 -16.52
C VAL A 87 -1.13 -14.16 -17.72
N ALA A 88 -0.91 -13.40 -18.78
CA ALA A 88 -0.18 -13.87 -19.96
C ALA A 88 1.24 -14.39 -19.58
N PRO A 89 1.73 -15.45 -20.24
CA PRO A 89 3.11 -15.91 -20.05
C PRO A 89 4.07 -14.74 -20.25
N PRO A 90 5.09 -14.55 -19.41
CA PRO A 90 6.04 -13.46 -19.60
C PRO A 90 6.68 -13.60 -20.98
N PHE A 91 6.35 -12.66 -21.87
CA PHE A 91 6.92 -12.59 -23.20
C PHE A 91 8.45 -12.50 -23.04
N LYS A 92 9.22 -13.31 -23.77
CA LYS A 92 10.67 -13.10 -23.82
C LYS A 92 10.90 -11.74 -24.50
N PRO A 93 11.43 -10.72 -23.80
CA PRO A 93 11.68 -9.44 -24.43
C PRO A 93 12.63 -9.66 -25.61
N THR A 94 12.24 -9.24 -26.80
CA THR A 94 13.13 -9.16 -27.95
C THR A 94 13.56 -7.71 -28.12
N ALA A 95 14.70 -7.48 -28.80
CA ALA A 95 15.17 -6.12 -29.09
C ALA A 95 14.15 -5.27 -29.89
N GLU A 96 13.18 -5.92 -30.55
CA GLU A 96 12.13 -5.29 -31.35
C GLU A 96 10.83 -5.00 -30.56
N PHE A 97 10.61 -5.71 -29.44
CA PHE A 97 9.41 -5.57 -28.59
C PHE A 97 9.83 -5.49 -27.12
N PRO A 98 10.30 -4.32 -26.65
CA PRO A 98 10.52 -4.10 -25.23
C PRO A 98 9.20 -4.34 -24.47
N ILE A 99 9.25 -4.99 -23.32
CA ILE A 99 8.09 -5.21 -22.48
C ILE A 99 7.59 -3.82 -22.00
N SER A 100 6.53 -3.32 -22.64
CA SER A 100 5.62 -2.36 -22.02
C SER A 100 4.74 -3.10 -21.01
N ASP A 101 4.00 -2.38 -20.16
CA ASP A 101 2.97 -2.99 -19.29
C ASP A 101 3.56 -3.76 -18.07
N ARG A 102 4.32 -3.07 -17.22
CA ARG A 102 4.89 -3.61 -15.97
C ARG A 102 4.45 -2.88 -14.72
N VAL A 103 3.67 -1.80 -14.83
CA VAL A 103 3.39 -0.92 -13.70
C VAL A 103 1.91 -0.96 -13.33
N VAL A 104 1.64 -1.10 -12.04
CA VAL A 104 0.34 -0.76 -11.46
C VAL A 104 0.53 0.51 -10.62
N PRO A 105 -0.06 1.65 -11.01
CA PRO A 105 0.02 2.86 -10.20
C PRO A 105 -0.82 2.75 -8.93
N SER A 106 -0.34 3.35 -7.86
CA SER A 106 -1.10 3.57 -6.65
C SER A 106 -1.04 5.05 -6.28
N PHE A 107 -2.20 5.64 -5.99
CA PHE A 107 -2.32 7.07 -5.68
C PHE A 107 -2.81 7.26 -4.24
N GLY A 108 -1.97 7.86 -3.39
CA GLY A 108 -2.28 8.08 -1.99
C GLY A 108 -1.50 9.25 -1.41
N TRP A 109 -1.88 9.62 -0.19
CA TRP A 109 -1.17 10.58 0.63
C TRP A 109 -0.73 9.91 1.92
N HIS A 110 0.58 9.76 2.05
CA HIS A 110 1.22 9.03 3.13
C HIS A 110 1.11 9.81 4.46
N PRO A 111 0.99 9.14 5.62
CA PRO A 111 0.90 9.79 6.93
C PRO A 111 1.99 10.82 7.22
N TRP A 112 3.20 10.62 6.68
CA TRP A 112 4.32 11.56 6.83
C TRP A 112 4.00 12.96 6.29
N PHE A 113 3.20 13.03 5.22
CA PHE A 113 2.83 14.28 4.54
C PHE A 113 1.39 14.71 4.83
N SER A 114 0.67 13.99 5.68
CA SER A 114 -0.73 14.31 6.02
C SER A 114 -0.90 15.74 6.59
N HIS A 115 0.14 16.32 7.18
CA HIS A 115 0.16 17.73 7.59
C HIS A 115 -0.01 18.71 6.42
N GLN A 116 0.25 18.31 5.18
CA GLN A 116 0.09 19.14 3.99
C GLN A 116 -1.36 19.21 3.51
N LEU A 117 -2.28 18.48 4.14
CA LEU A 117 -3.71 18.49 3.82
C LEU A 117 -4.50 19.07 5.00
N TYR A 118 -5.47 19.93 4.71
CA TYR A 118 -6.51 20.33 5.68
C TYR A 118 -7.83 19.69 5.31
N ASP A 119 -8.59 19.28 6.33
CA ASP A 119 -9.88 18.62 6.14
C ASP A 119 -10.99 19.67 5.92
N ASP A 120 -11.40 19.81 4.66
CA ASP A 120 -12.53 20.61 4.20
C ASP A 120 -13.77 19.75 3.89
N THR A 121 -13.73 18.46 4.22
CA THR A 121 -14.80 17.50 3.93
C THR A 121 -15.87 17.45 5.02
N VAL A 122 -15.54 17.93 6.23
CA VAL A 122 -16.46 17.99 7.37
C VAL A 122 -16.92 19.44 7.60
N PRO A 123 -18.23 19.72 7.75
CA PRO A 123 -18.70 21.05 8.08
C PRO A 123 -18.14 21.53 9.41
N SER A 124 -17.52 22.71 9.43
CA SER A 124 -17.03 23.33 10.67
C SER A 124 -18.21 23.51 11.66
N PRO A 125 -18.08 23.09 12.93
CA PRO A 125 -19.11 23.30 13.95
C PRO A 125 -19.08 24.76 14.40
N ASN A 126 -19.52 25.69 13.56
CA ASN A 126 -19.65 27.09 13.91
C ASN A 126 -21.09 27.32 14.45
N PRO A 127 -21.29 27.57 15.77
CA PRO A 127 -22.64 27.62 16.38
C PRO A 127 -23.47 28.87 16.03
N ALA A 128 -23.05 29.68 15.07
CA ALA A 128 -23.54 31.05 14.88
C ALA A 128 -24.34 31.29 13.59
N SER A 129 -24.77 30.26 12.86
CA SER A 129 -25.56 30.48 11.62
C SER A 129 -26.64 29.40 11.42
N PRO A 130 -27.94 29.76 11.51
CA PRO A 130 -29.05 28.83 11.37
C PRO A 130 -29.46 28.59 9.91
N THR A 131 -28.49 28.50 9.00
CA THR A 131 -28.74 28.19 7.58
C THR A 131 -28.06 26.89 7.19
N PRO A 132 -28.66 26.05 6.31
CA PRO A 132 -27.98 24.87 5.79
C PRO A 132 -26.83 25.35 4.91
N ILE A 133 -25.60 25.25 5.42
CA ILE A 133 -24.39 25.65 4.71
C ILE A 133 -24.09 24.56 3.68
N SER A 134 -24.25 24.90 2.40
CA SER A 134 -23.62 24.19 1.29
C SER A 134 -22.11 24.13 1.55
N ALA A 135 -21.48 22.97 1.33
CA ALA A 135 -20.04 22.73 1.53
C ALA A 135 -19.09 23.71 0.79
N ALA A 136 -19.61 24.66 0.01
CA ALA A 136 -18.87 25.63 -0.78
C ALA A 136 -18.39 26.90 -0.03
N ASN A 137 -18.76 27.12 1.24
CA ASN A 137 -18.49 28.39 1.95
C ASN A 137 -17.52 28.30 3.15
N HIS A 138 -16.70 27.26 3.24
CA HIS A 138 -15.63 27.23 4.24
C HIS A 138 -14.41 28.02 3.72
N GLU A 139 -14.13 29.19 4.32
CA GLU A 139 -12.86 29.87 4.06
C GLU A 139 -11.69 28.94 4.45
N PRO A 140 -10.66 28.81 3.59
CA PRO A 140 -9.53 27.95 3.86
C PRO A 140 -8.81 28.41 5.14
N PRO A 141 -8.36 27.50 6.01
CA PRO A 141 -7.62 27.88 7.20
C PRO A 141 -6.32 28.58 6.80
N THR A 142 -5.89 29.56 7.59
CA THR A 142 -4.56 30.13 7.40
C THR A 142 -3.49 29.06 7.64
N LYS A 143 -2.36 29.17 6.95
CA LYS A 143 -1.20 28.27 7.10
C LYS A 143 -0.82 28.07 8.58
N THR A 144 -0.75 29.17 9.33
CA THR A 144 -0.44 29.15 10.77
C THR A 144 -1.50 28.43 11.58
N ALA A 145 -2.80 28.70 11.35
CA ALA A 145 -3.88 28.04 12.08
C ALA A 145 -3.87 26.52 11.86
N HIS A 146 -3.69 26.10 10.60
CA HIS A 146 -3.62 24.70 10.21
C HIS A 146 -2.46 23.97 10.91
N TYR A 147 -1.22 24.43 10.71
CA TYR A 147 -0.05 23.74 11.26
C TYR A 147 -0.01 23.75 12.79
N THR A 148 -0.52 24.80 13.43
CA THR A 148 -0.66 24.84 14.90
C THR A 148 -1.66 23.77 15.40
N ALA A 149 -2.73 23.52 14.64
CA ALA A 149 -3.76 22.55 15.00
C ALA A 149 -3.30 21.11 14.81
N VAL A 150 -2.58 20.82 13.72
CA VAL A 150 -2.27 19.43 13.31
C VAL A 150 -0.91 18.92 13.79
N LEU A 151 0.02 19.79 14.20
CA LEU A 151 1.35 19.39 14.68
C LEU A 151 1.42 19.35 16.21
N SER A 152 2.31 18.50 16.73
CA SER A 152 2.65 18.39 18.15
C SER A 152 4.14 18.06 18.29
N PRO A 153 4.89 18.67 19.24
CA PRO A 153 4.52 19.87 19.98
C PRO A 153 4.23 21.06 19.04
N ALA A 154 3.66 22.14 19.55
CA ALA A 154 3.32 23.30 18.74
C ALA A 154 4.57 23.87 18.02
N PRO A 155 4.52 24.09 16.70
CA PRO A 155 5.65 24.59 15.92
C PRO A 155 5.90 26.09 16.14
N SER A 156 7.16 26.51 15.92
CA SER A 156 7.52 27.93 15.86
C SER A 156 7.03 28.57 14.56
N ALA A 157 6.93 29.91 14.53
CA ALA A 157 6.55 30.64 13.32
C ALA A 157 7.51 30.35 12.14
N ASP A 158 8.82 30.37 12.38
CA ASP A 158 9.84 30.08 11.36
C ASP A 158 9.70 28.65 10.80
N PHE A 159 9.36 27.68 11.66
CA PHE A 159 9.11 26.31 11.21
C PHE A 159 7.86 26.25 10.32
N ILE A 160 6.77 26.92 10.71
CA ILE A 160 5.54 27.00 9.90
C ILE A 160 5.83 27.67 8.54
N GLU A 161 6.61 28.74 8.52
CA GLU A 161 6.94 29.47 7.29
C GLU A 161 7.65 28.56 6.28
N SER A 162 8.53 27.68 6.77
CA SER A 162 9.29 26.71 5.96
C SER A 162 8.48 25.56 5.36
N LEU A 163 7.28 25.27 5.90
CA LEU A 163 6.41 24.20 5.41
C LEU A 163 5.67 24.66 4.15
N PRO A 164 5.17 23.76 3.28
CA PRO A 164 4.35 24.16 2.13
C PRO A 164 3.00 24.74 2.57
N ASP A 165 2.29 25.41 1.68
CA ASP A 165 0.89 25.78 1.94
C ASP A 165 0.00 24.54 1.92
N PRO A 166 -0.94 24.38 2.88
CA PRO A 166 -1.75 23.18 2.95
C PRO A 166 -2.82 23.16 1.85
N LEU A 167 -3.09 21.97 1.31
CA LEU A 167 -4.04 21.74 0.24
C LEU A 167 -5.37 21.20 0.79
N PRO A 168 -6.52 21.53 0.16
CA PRO A 168 -7.80 20.95 0.55
C PRO A 168 -7.82 19.44 0.30
N LEU A 169 -8.23 18.67 1.30
CA LEU A 169 -8.36 17.21 1.21
C LEU A 169 -9.35 16.82 0.11
N SER A 170 -10.46 17.55 -0.04
CA SER A 170 -11.47 17.30 -1.08
C SER A 170 -10.89 17.39 -2.51
N ALA A 171 -10.01 18.36 -2.75
CA ALA A 171 -9.35 18.56 -4.04
C ALA A 171 -8.40 17.41 -4.37
N PHE A 172 -7.63 16.94 -3.38
CA PHE A 172 -6.79 15.76 -3.52
C PHE A 172 -7.63 14.51 -3.83
N LEU A 173 -8.70 14.24 -3.09
CA LEU A 173 -9.57 13.07 -3.33
C LEU A 173 -10.19 13.09 -4.72
N ALA A 174 -10.62 14.26 -5.22
CA ALA A 174 -11.13 14.43 -6.56
C ALA A 174 -10.06 14.12 -7.64
N ALA A 175 -8.83 14.59 -7.43
CA ALA A 175 -7.70 14.28 -8.33
C ALA A 175 -7.35 12.79 -8.31
N THR A 176 -7.32 12.16 -7.15
CA THR A 176 -7.07 10.71 -6.99
C THR A 176 -8.13 9.89 -7.71
N ARG A 177 -9.42 10.23 -7.54
CA ARG A 177 -10.51 9.62 -8.30
C ARG A 177 -10.28 9.71 -9.81
N ALA A 178 -9.92 10.89 -10.31
CA ALA A 178 -9.69 11.09 -11.74
C ALA A 178 -8.52 10.22 -12.26
N ARG A 179 -7.43 10.10 -11.50
CA ARG A 179 -6.26 9.26 -11.88
C ARG A 179 -6.59 7.77 -11.89
N VAL A 180 -7.30 7.28 -10.88
CA VAL A 180 -7.72 5.87 -10.83
C VAL A 180 -8.67 5.53 -11.99
N LEU A 181 -9.59 6.44 -12.33
CA LEU A 181 -10.46 6.27 -13.51
C LEU A 181 -9.67 6.31 -14.83
N ALA A 182 -8.67 7.20 -14.94
CA ALA A 182 -7.80 7.29 -16.12
C ALA A 182 -6.94 6.03 -16.32
N ALA A 183 -6.60 5.32 -15.24
CA ALA A 183 -5.94 4.02 -15.28
C ALA A 183 -6.89 2.84 -15.59
N HIS A 184 -8.13 3.12 -16.04
CA HIS A 184 -9.15 2.11 -16.36
C HIS A 184 -9.44 1.12 -15.22
N GLY A 185 -9.28 1.57 -13.97
CA GLY A 185 -9.47 0.73 -12.77
C GLY A 185 -8.28 -0.20 -12.46
N VAL A 186 -7.20 -0.16 -13.24
CA VAL A 186 -5.92 -0.85 -12.94
C VAL A 186 -5.04 0.08 -12.10
N ALA A 187 -5.55 0.50 -10.95
CA ALA A 187 -4.84 1.32 -9.99
C ALA A 187 -5.29 1.04 -8.56
N LEU A 188 -4.44 1.35 -7.59
CA LEU A 188 -4.76 1.29 -6.17
C LEU A 188 -4.91 2.70 -5.59
N VAL A 189 -5.46 2.77 -4.38
CA VAL A 189 -5.31 3.92 -3.49
C VAL A 189 -4.25 3.60 -2.44
N GLY A 190 -3.17 4.37 -2.39
CA GLY A 190 -1.99 4.04 -1.61
C GLY A 190 -0.76 4.81 -2.11
N GLU A 191 0.25 5.07 -1.29
CA GLU A 191 0.38 4.62 0.09
C GLU A 191 -0.37 5.54 1.05
N ILE A 192 -1.25 4.97 1.88
CA ILE A 192 -2.06 5.68 2.88
C ILE A 192 -1.84 5.03 4.24
N GLY A 193 -2.09 5.69 5.37
CA GLY A 193 -1.97 4.97 6.65
C GLY A 193 -1.76 5.82 7.87
N LEU A 194 -1.15 5.21 8.89
CA LEU A 194 -0.78 5.84 10.15
C LEU A 194 0.69 5.57 10.48
N ASP A 195 1.41 6.62 10.89
CA ASP A 195 2.75 6.52 11.44
C ASP A 195 2.85 7.38 12.71
N LYS A 196 2.97 6.71 13.87
CA LYS A 196 3.15 7.40 15.15
C LYS A 196 4.60 7.77 15.47
N ALA A 197 5.56 7.12 14.81
CA ALA A 197 6.99 7.29 15.08
C ALA A 197 7.59 8.44 14.27
N PHE A 198 7.02 8.73 13.09
CA PHE A 198 7.57 9.74 12.20
C PHE A 198 7.51 11.15 12.77
N ARG A 199 8.60 11.88 12.55
CA ARG A 199 8.74 13.30 12.86
C ARG A 199 9.10 14.05 11.60
N LEU A 200 8.58 15.26 11.44
CA LEU A 200 8.84 16.09 10.26
C LEU A 200 10.32 16.47 10.21
N PRO A 201 10.97 16.46 9.03
CA PRO A 201 12.35 16.92 8.89
C PRO A 201 12.47 18.43 9.13
N TRP A 202 13.64 18.87 9.59
CA TRP A 202 14.00 20.28 9.57
C TRP A 202 14.04 20.82 8.13
N PRO A 203 13.93 22.15 7.94
CA PRO A 203 14.17 22.78 6.64
C PRO A 203 15.58 22.48 6.13
N HIS A 204 15.77 22.53 4.81
CA HIS A 204 17.10 22.45 4.24
C HIS A 204 17.97 23.62 4.74
N PRO A 205 19.25 23.37 5.08
CA PRO A 205 20.20 24.45 5.25
C PRO A 205 20.34 25.23 3.94
N GLN A 206 20.72 26.50 4.02
CA GLN A 206 20.98 27.34 2.85
C GLN A 206 22.50 27.51 2.69
N PRO A 207 23.10 27.11 1.55
CA PRO A 207 22.48 26.49 0.38
C PRO A 207 22.12 25.00 0.60
N PRO A 208 21.13 24.46 -0.12
CA PRO A 208 20.75 23.06 0.00
C PRO A 208 21.90 22.14 -0.46
N PRO A 209 22.13 21.00 0.21
CA PRO A 209 23.10 20.00 -0.21
C PRO A 209 22.70 19.38 -1.57
N SER A 210 23.65 18.70 -2.23
CA SER A 210 23.31 17.83 -3.36
C SER A 210 22.44 16.68 -2.87
N ASN A 211 21.14 16.70 -3.23
CA ASN A 211 20.18 15.64 -2.92
C ASN A 211 20.36 14.45 -3.86
N ASN A 212 21.53 13.83 -3.82
CA ASN A 212 21.79 12.60 -4.55
C ASN A 212 21.56 11.39 -3.64
N ASN A 213 21.15 10.27 -4.22
CA ASN A 213 21.21 8.98 -3.57
C ASN A 213 22.68 8.50 -3.45
N ASP A 214 22.87 7.33 -2.83
CA ASP A 214 24.21 6.75 -2.60
C ASP A 214 25.01 6.52 -3.89
N ASP A 215 24.33 6.42 -5.03
CA ASP A 215 24.93 6.25 -6.36
C ASP A 215 25.15 7.56 -7.13
N GLY A 216 24.87 8.71 -6.52
CA GLY A 216 25.05 10.02 -7.14
C GLY A 216 23.90 10.47 -8.07
N ALA A 217 22.79 9.73 -8.13
CA ALA A 217 21.62 10.11 -8.91
C ALA A 217 20.69 11.05 -8.11
N PRO A 218 20.08 12.07 -8.76
CA PRO A 218 19.24 13.03 -8.05
C PRO A 218 17.95 12.35 -7.54
N LEU A 219 17.64 12.61 -6.27
CA LEU A 219 16.38 12.22 -5.64
C LEU A 219 15.26 13.18 -6.03
N THR A 220 14.05 12.64 -6.17
CA THR A 220 12.85 13.45 -6.36
C THR A 220 12.63 14.34 -5.14
N PRO A 221 12.46 15.66 -5.31
CA PRO A 221 12.31 16.58 -4.19
C PRO A 221 11.10 16.29 -3.29
N GLY A 222 11.17 16.74 -2.03
CA GLY A 222 10.04 16.78 -1.10
C GLY A 222 9.96 15.59 -0.13
N GLY A 223 10.90 14.64 -0.22
CA GLY A 223 11.04 13.56 0.77
C GLY A 223 11.89 13.98 1.98
N ARG A 224 12.37 13.01 2.77
CA ARG A 224 13.29 13.28 3.88
C ARG A 224 14.66 13.77 3.40
N GLU A 225 15.20 13.16 2.35
CA GLU A 225 16.47 13.58 1.71
C GLU A 225 17.64 13.69 2.72
N GLY A 226 17.75 12.74 3.65
CA GLY A 226 18.79 12.73 4.68
C GLY A 226 18.66 13.80 5.77
N ARG A 227 17.62 14.66 5.73
CA ARG A 227 17.44 15.73 6.72
C ARG A 227 17.24 15.18 8.12
N LEU A 228 17.77 15.92 9.09
CA LEU A 228 17.55 15.69 10.52
C LEU A 228 16.07 15.87 10.86
N LEU A 229 15.57 15.07 11.78
CA LEU A 229 14.18 15.12 12.20
C LEU A 229 13.98 16.19 13.29
N SER A 230 12.94 17.00 13.13
CA SER A 230 12.46 17.93 14.14
C SER A 230 11.73 17.18 15.27
N PRO A 231 11.35 17.83 16.39
CA PRO A 231 10.49 17.20 17.38
C PRO A 231 9.01 17.10 16.93
N HIS A 232 8.62 17.81 15.86
CA HIS A 232 7.23 17.91 15.44
C HIS A 232 6.77 16.64 14.72
N HIS A 233 5.61 16.14 15.11
CA HIS A 233 4.91 15.04 14.45
C HIS A 233 3.46 15.45 14.18
N VAL A 234 2.83 14.78 13.22
CA VAL A 234 1.41 14.97 12.94
C VAL A 234 0.59 14.27 14.00
N ARG A 235 -0.39 14.97 14.57
CA ARG A 235 -1.31 14.41 15.57
C ARG A 235 -2.11 13.26 14.97
N VAL A 236 -2.22 12.15 15.72
CA VAL A 236 -2.94 10.94 15.29
C VAL A 236 -4.38 11.21 14.82
N PRO A 237 -5.19 12.08 15.47
CA PRO A 237 -6.52 12.41 14.96
C PRO A 237 -6.53 13.00 13.55
N HIS A 238 -5.53 13.80 13.18
CA HIS A 238 -5.42 14.36 11.83
C HIS A 238 -5.03 13.29 10.81
N GLN A 239 -4.07 12.42 11.15
CA GLN A 239 -3.73 11.27 10.30
C GLN A 239 -4.95 10.36 10.07
N LEU A 240 -5.76 10.12 11.10
CA LEU A 240 -6.99 9.33 11.02
C LEU A 240 -8.03 9.95 10.08
N ALA A 241 -8.22 11.27 10.13
CA ALA A 241 -9.16 11.96 9.24
C ALA A 241 -8.75 11.81 7.76
N VAL A 242 -7.47 12.04 7.46
CA VAL A 242 -6.91 11.88 6.11
C VAL A 242 -6.96 10.42 5.65
N LEU A 243 -6.65 9.47 6.52
CA LEU A 243 -6.74 8.04 6.21
C LEU A 243 -8.19 7.61 5.92
N ALA A 244 -9.14 7.98 6.77
CA ALA A 244 -10.54 7.59 6.62
C ALA A 244 -11.13 8.08 5.29
N ALA A 245 -10.83 9.33 4.90
CA ALA A 245 -11.29 9.88 3.64
C ALA A 245 -10.75 9.13 2.41
N GLN A 246 -9.48 8.71 2.46
CA GLN A 246 -8.87 7.93 1.38
C GLN A 246 -9.41 6.49 1.32
N LEU A 247 -9.67 5.86 2.48
CA LEU A 247 -10.30 4.55 2.55
C LEU A 247 -11.74 4.55 2.02
N HIS A 248 -12.52 5.59 2.37
CA HIS A 248 -13.86 5.80 1.82
C HIS A 248 -13.80 5.91 0.29
N LEU A 249 -12.89 6.72 -0.26
CA LEU A 249 -12.72 6.83 -1.70
C LEU A 249 -12.44 5.47 -2.36
N ALA A 250 -11.54 4.67 -1.78
CA ALA A 250 -11.23 3.35 -2.30
C ALA A 250 -12.43 2.38 -2.24
N GLY A 251 -13.21 2.43 -1.16
CA GLY A 251 -14.47 1.68 -1.02
C GLY A 251 -15.56 2.13 -2.00
N GLU A 252 -15.65 3.42 -2.29
CA GLU A 252 -16.57 3.94 -3.31
C GLU A 252 -16.18 3.46 -4.70
N MET A 253 -14.89 3.39 -5.00
CA MET A 253 -14.35 3.00 -6.31
C MET A 253 -14.17 1.50 -6.49
N GLY A 254 -14.20 0.71 -5.41
CA GLY A 254 -13.98 -0.74 -5.45
C GLY A 254 -12.56 -1.18 -5.76
N VAL A 255 -11.58 -0.32 -5.49
CA VAL A 255 -10.16 -0.57 -5.73
C VAL A 255 -9.44 -1.01 -4.47
N ALA A 256 -8.33 -1.73 -4.65
CA ALA A 256 -7.50 -2.17 -3.54
C ALA A 256 -6.73 -1.00 -2.91
N VAL A 257 -6.32 -1.17 -1.66
CA VAL A 257 -5.49 -0.20 -0.95
C VAL A 257 -4.17 -0.78 -0.47
N SER A 258 -3.11 0.04 -0.48
CA SER A 258 -1.84 -0.24 0.17
C SER A 258 -1.69 0.65 1.41
N VAL A 259 -1.56 0.03 2.58
CA VAL A 259 -1.71 0.70 3.89
C VAL A 259 -0.44 0.61 4.74
N HIS A 260 0.09 1.77 5.08
CA HIS A 260 1.18 2.02 6.02
C HIS A 260 0.73 1.93 7.48
N GLY A 261 1.55 1.31 8.33
CA GLY A 261 1.24 1.14 9.74
C GLY A 261 2.46 0.97 10.64
N VAL A 262 3.00 2.08 11.16
CA VAL A 262 4.17 2.07 12.06
C VAL A 262 3.77 2.54 13.46
N GLN A 263 4.01 1.66 14.46
CA GLN A 263 3.66 1.86 15.87
C GLN A 263 2.18 2.21 16.12
N ALA A 264 1.30 1.90 15.16
CA ALA A 264 -0.10 2.30 15.16
C ALA A 264 -1.09 1.13 15.05
N HIS A 265 -0.63 -0.13 15.17
CA HIS A 265 -1.42 -1.30 14.76
C HIS A 265 -2.84 -1.39 15.35
N GLY A 266 -3.03 -1.12 16.64
CA GLY A 266 -4.37 -1.13 17.26
C GLY A 266 -5.27 -0.01 16.75
N VAL A 267 -4.72 1.21 16.64
CA VAL A 267 -5.47 2.37 16.11
C VAL A 267 -5.81 2.19 14.64
N LEU A 268 -4.90 1.58 13.87
CA LEU A 268 -5.13 1.26 12.46
C LEU A 268 -6.23 0.19 12.31
N PHE A 269 -6.21 -0.85 13.15
CA PHE A 269 -7.28 -1.86 13.16
C PHE A 269 -8.62 -1.21 13.48
N ASP A 270 -8.69 -0.40 14.54
CA ASP A 270 -9.94 0.27 14.94
C ASP A 270 -10.47 1.20 13.83
N ALA A 271 -9.58 1.92 13.14
CA ALA A 271 -9.95 2.78 12.01
C ALA A 271 -10.58 1.97 10.87
N LEU A 272 -9.93 0.88 10.45
CA LEU A 272 -10.45 0.00 9.41
C LEU A 272 -11.74 -0.70 9.84
N ALA A 273 -11.79 -1.18 11.09
CA ALA A 273 -12.95 -1.84 11.66
C ALA A 273 -14.17 -0.93 11.80
N GLY A 274 -13.94 0.36 12.08
CA GLY A 274 -15.00 1.36 12.09
C GLY A 274 -15.72 1.49 10.75
N LEU A 275 -15.02 1.28 9.63
CA LEU A 275 -15.58 1.43 8.28
C LEU A 275 -16.52 0.29 7.89
N TRP A 276 -16.23 -0.94 8.32
CA TRP A 276 -17.03 -2.11 7.99
C TRP A 276 -18.00 -2.53 9.10
N LYS A 277 -18.24 -1.67 10.09
CA LYS A 277 -19.23 -1.90 11.13
C LYS A 277 -20.63 -2.03 10.51
N GLY A 278 -21.31 -3.14 10.82
CA GLY A 278 -22.61 -3.49 10.23
C GLY A 278 -22.51 -4.26 8.90
N PHE A 279 -21.29 -4.53 8.41
CA PHE A 279 -21.04 -5.34 7.22
C PHE A 279 -20.35 -6.66 7.55
N GLU A 280 -20.21 -7.01 8.83
CA GLU A 280 -19.51 -8.21 9.27
C GLU A 280 -20.20 -9.49 8.75
N LYS A 281 -19.40 -10.46 8.34
CA LYS A 281 -19.89 -11.77 7.90
C LYS A 281 -20.41 -12.58 9.08
N GLU A 282 -21.53 -13.31 8.90
CA GLU A 282 -22.03 -14.22 9.93
C GLU A 282 -21.02 -15.36 10.15
N VAL A 283 -20.52 -15.48 11.39
CA VAL A 283 -19.62 -16.58 11.74
C VAL A 283 -20.43 -17.76 12.26
N VAL A 284 -20.82 -18.65 11.35
CA VAL A 284 -21.52 -19.89 11.71
C VAL A 284 -20.59 -20.77 12.53
N SER A 285 -20.99 -21.11 13.77
CA SER A 285 -20.16 -21.94 14.65
C SER A 285 -19.88 -23.33 14.03
N ARG A 286 -18.68 -23.88 14.28
CA ARG A 286 -18.30 -25.24 13.83
C ARG A 286 -19.32 -26.33 14.23
N ARG A 287 -20.04 -26.13 15.34
CA ARG A 287 -21.11 -27.04 15.81
C ARG A 287 -22.36 -26.95 14.92
N LYS A 288 -22.75 -25.72 14.54
CA LYS A 288 -23.86 -25.47 13.60
C LYS A 288 -23.49 -25.96 12.19
N GLN A 289 -22.26 -25.74 11.73
CA GLN A 289 -21.74 -26.30 10.46
C GLN A 289 -21.78 -27.84 10.44
N ARG A 290 -21.37 -28.51 11.53
CA ARG A 290 -21.45 -29.99 11.63
C ARG A 290 -22.89 -30.50 11.69
N LEU A 291 -23.81 -29.78 12.33
CA LEU A 291 -25.24 -30.17 12.38
C LEU A 291 -25.90 -30.02 11.01
N VAL A 292 -25.56 -28.99 10.25
CA VAL A 292 -26.00 -28.81 8.86
C VAL A 292 -25.42 -29.91 7.96
N ALA A 293 -24.15 -30.29 8.13
CA ALA A 293 -23.52 -31.34 7.33
C ALA A 293 -24.00 -32.78 7.65
N VAL A 294 -24.59 -33.02 8.83
CA VAL A 294 -25.05 -34.35 9.27
C VAL A 294 -26.56 -34.55 9.08
N GLY A 295 -27.31 -33.49 8.78
CA GLY A 295 -28.78 -33.52 8.73
C GLY A 295 -29.43 -33.00 7.44
N ALA A 296 -28.71 -32.90 6.33
CA ALA A 296 -29.28 -32.38 5.08
C ALA A 296 -30.15 -33.43 4.35
N GLU A 297 -31.39 -33.58 4.79
CA GLU A 297 -32.51 -33.62 3.84
C GLU A 297 -32.89 -32.17 3.53
N ASP A 298 -32.82 -31.84 2.25
CA ASP A 298 -33.32 -30.67 1.52
C ASP A 298 -33.98 -29.54 2.36
N PHE A 299 -33.21 -28.48 2.60
CA PHE A 299 -33.76 -27.14 2.87
C PHE A 299 -32.99 -26.12 2.05
N SER A 300 -33.21 -26.19 0.73
CA SER A 300 -33.04 -25.04 -0.15
C SER A 300 -34.13 -24.01 0.16
N SER A 301 -33.77 -22.90 0.80
CA SER A 301 -34.48 -21.62 0.65
C SER A 301 -33.61 -20.45 1.10
N GLU A 302 -33.09 -19.73 0.10
CA GLU A 302 -32.94 -18.26 0.04
C GLU A 302 -31.99 -17.61 1.05
N ASP A 303 -30.69 -17.65 0.73
CA ASP A 303 -29.86 -16.44 0.56
C ASP A 303 -28.61 -16.84 -0.24
N GLU A 304 -28.67 -16.59 -1.54
CA GLU A 304 -27.58 -16.84 -2.49
C GLU A 304 -26.40 -15.90 -2.19
N GLU A 305 -25.33 -16.46 -1.62
CA GLU A 305 -24.00 -15.89 -1.74
C GLU A 305 -23.52 -16.12 -3.19
N GLU A 306 -23.49 -15.05 -3.99
CA GLU A 306 -22.82 -15.02 -5.30
C GLU A 306 -21.30 -15.12 -5.12
N GLU A 307 -20.79 -16.35 -5.04
CA GLU A 307 -19.42 -16.69 -5.44
C GLU A 307 -19.53 -17.72 -6.58
N GLU A 308 -19.62 -17.25 -7.83
CA GLU A 308 -19.50 -18.14 -9.00
C GLU A 308 -18.02 -18.46 -9.25
N GLU A 309 -17.64 -19.72 -8.97
CA GLU A 309 -16.51 -20.37 -9.61
C GLU A 309 -16.77 -20.49 -11.12
N ASP A 310 -15.86 -19.94 -11.93
CA ASP A 310 -15.85 -20.13 -13.39
C ASP A 310 -15.54 -21.61 -13.72
N GLY A 311 -16.59 -22.36 -14.03
CA GLY A 311 -16.54 -23.63 -14.74
C GLY A 311 -17.13 -23.47 -16.15
N GLU A 312 -16.43 -23.99 -17.14
CA GLU A 312 -16.64 -23.83 -18.57
C GLU A 312 -18.00 -24.32 -19.10
N GLU A 313 -18.42 -23.69 -20.22
CA GLU A 313 -19.39 -24.12 -21.23
C GLU A 313 -20.90 -24.12 -20.88
N GLU A 314 -21.61 -23.06 -21.30
CA GLU A 314 -22.77 -23.24 -22.19
C GLU A 314 -23.01 -21.99 -23.07
N GLU A 315 -23.17 -22.23 -24.36
CA GLU A 315 -23.35 -21.22 -25.40
C GLU A 315 -24.70 -20.49 -25.26
N GLY A 316 -24.66 -19.16 -25.34
CA GLY A 316 -25.80 -18.40 -25.88
C GLY A 316 -26.78 -17.79 -24.87
N ARG A 317 -26.33 -16.88 -24.01
CA ARG A 317 -27.13 -15.72 -23.53
C ARG A 317 -26.23 -14.71 -22.83
N GLY A 318 -26.17 -13.47 -23.33
CA GLY A 318 -25.24 -12.44 -22.85
C GLY A 318 -25.32 -12.20 -21.33
N LYS A 319 -24.25 -12.57 -20.61
CA LYS A 319 -24.04 -12.28 -19.19
C LYS A 319 -23.93 -10.75 -19.02
N LYS A 320 -24.96 -10.11 -18.46
CA LYS A 320 -24.85 -8.73 -17.96
C LYS A 320 -23.93 -8.78 -16.74
N THR A 321 -22.73 -8.23 -16.83
CA THR A 321 -21.83 -8.09 -15.69
C THR A 321 -22.51 -7.29 -14.57
N ARG A 322 -22.75 -7.90 -13.41
CA ARG A 322 -23.23 -7.20 -12.21
C ARG A 322 -22.11 -6.25 -11.77
N GLY A 323 -22.33 -4.95 -11.87
CA GLY A 323 -21.34 -3.93 -11.49
C GLY A 323 -21.06 -3.91 -9.98
N TYR A 324 -19.84 -3.53 -9.61
CA TYR A 324 -19.44 -3.34 -8.21
C TYR A 324 -20.39 -2.39 -7.47
N LYS A 325 -20.82 -2.78 -6.26
CA LYS A 325 -21.61 -1.92 -5.37
C LYS A 325 -20.67 -1.18 -4.41
N PRO A 326 -20.65 0.18 -4.42
CA PRO A 326 -19.88 0.99 -3.49
C PRO A 326 -20.06 0.58 -2.04
N LYS A 327 -18.96 0.50 -1.28
CA LYS A 327 -18.95 0.19 0.16
C LYS A 327 -18.20 1.29 0.92
N PRO A 328 -18.45 1.46 2.24
CA PRO A 328 -17.70 2.41 3.06
C PRO A 328 -16.24 1.97 3.33
N PHE A 329 -15.85 0.76 2.91
CA PHE A 329 -14.51 0.23 3.08
C PHE A 329 -14.00 -0.37 1.75
N PRO A 330 -12.68 -0.36 1.53
CA PRO A 330 -12.09 -1.00 0.36
C PRO A 330 -12.31 -2.51 0.38
N PRO A 331 -12.58 -3.15 -0.78
CA PRO A 331 -12.80 -4.60 -0.84
C PRO A 331 -11.53 -5.39 -0.50
N ARG A 332 -10.34 -4.83 -0.78
CA ARG A 332 -9.04 -5.47 -0.63
C ARG A 332 -8.05 -4.50 -0.01
N ILE A 333 -7.32 -4.95 1.00
CA ILE A 333 -6.40 -4.13 1.80
C ILE A 333 -5.08 -4.88 1.92
N CYS A 334 -3.97 -4.28 1.49
CA CYS A 334 -2.64 -4.76 1.85
C CYS A 334 -2.10 -3.93 3.01
N LEU A 335 -1.78 -4.58 4.13
CA LEU A 335 -0.93 -3.97 5.16
C LEU A 335 0.51 -4.14 4.72
N HIS A 336 1.12 -3.08 4.19
CA HIS A 336 2.43 -3.19 3.58
C HIS A 336 3.53 -3.31 4.65
N SER A 337 4.63 -4.00 4.30
CA SER A 337 5.77 -4.26 5.18
C SER A 337 5.36 -4.63 6.61
N PHE A 338 4.44 -5.59 6.75
CA PHE A 338 3.71 -5.80 8.00
C PHE A 338 4.63 -6.12 9.19
N GLY A 339 4.74 -5.17 10.11
CA GLY A 339 5.58 -5.28 11.32
C GLY A 339 4.85 -5.72 12.60
N GLY A 340 3.56 -6.08 12.49
CA GLY A 340 2.73 -6.48 13.63
C GLY A 340 3.01 -7.92 14.10
N SER A 341 2.42 -8.30 15.25
CA SER A 341 2.52 -9.67 15.76
C SER A 341 1.59 -10.64 15.01
N ALA A 342 1.84 -11.95 15.14
CA ALA A 342 0.92 -12.98 14.64
C ALA A 342 -0.50 -12.83 15.21
N GLN A 343 -0.63 -12.43 16.49
CA GLN A 343 -1.93 -12.14 17.10
C GLN A 343 -2.63 -10.95 16.44
N THR A 344 -1.88 -9.89 16.12
CA THR A 344 -2.43 -8.73 15.40
C THR A 344 -2.89 -9.13 14.00
N LEU A 345 -2.10 -9.94 13.30
CA LEU A 345 -2.47 -10.50 11.99
C LEU A 345 -3.81 -11.25 12.06
N GLN A 346 -4.00 -12.09 13.09
CA GLN A 346 -5.22 -12.88 13.28
C GLN A 346 -6.50 -12.04 13.44
N GLN A 347 -6.39 -10.80 13.92
CA GLN A 347 -7.54 -9.90 14.02
C GLN A 347 -8.07 -9.52 12.63
N TYR A 348 -7.17 -9.26 11.68
CA TYR A 348 -7.49 -8.91 10.30
C TYR A 348 -7.95 -10.12 9.47
N THR A 349 -7.59 -11.34 9.88
CA THR A 349 -8.00 -12.57 9.19
C THR A 349 -9.20 -13.25 9.84
N HIS A 350 -9.81 -12.63 10.85
CA HIS A 350 -11.00 -13.14 11.49
C HIS A 350 -12.14 -13.33 10.45
N PRO A 351 -12.88 -14.46 10.46
CA PRO A 351 -13.90 -14.74 9.44
C PRO A 351 -15.02 -13.71 9.31
N ALA A 352 -15.29 -12.95 10.37
CA ALA A 352 -16.27 -11.87 10.37
C ALA A 352 -15.83 -10.64 9.55
N VAL A 353 -14.52 -10.47 9.29
CA VAL A 353 -14.00 -9.33 8.54
C VAL A 353 -14.47 -9.41 7.09
N PRO A 354 -15.20 -8.41 6.57
CA PRO A 354 -15.78 -8.49 5.23
C PRO A 354 -14.81 -8.09 4.11
N ALA A 355 -13.73 -7.36 4.43
CA ALA A 355 -12.66 -7.03 3.50
C ALA A 355 -11.64 -8.17 3.40
N ARG A 356 -11.04 -8.36 2.21
CA ARG A 356 -9.93 -9.30 2.05
C ARG A 356 -8.61 -8.59 2.39
N VAL A 357 -8.04 -8.94 3.55
CA VAL A 357 -6.79 -8.32 4.03
C VAL A 357 -5.59 -9.20 3.69
N TYR A 358 -4.60 -8.59 3.04
CA TYR A 358 -3.32 -9.13 2.64
C TYR A 358 -2.19 -8.52 3.48
N PHE A 359 -1.06 -9.23 3.54
CA PHE A 359 0.14 -8.81 4.26
C PHE A 359 1.32 -9.01 3.34
N SER A 360 2.02 -7.93 3.00
CA SER A 360 3.28 -8.02 2.27
C SER A 360 4.46 -7.98 3.22
N PHE A 361 5.55 -8.58 2.76
CA PHE A 361 6.82 -8.62 3.46
C PHE A 361 7.95 -8.22 2.53
N SER A 362 8.92 -7.49 3.07
CA SER A 362 10.14 -7.05 2.40
C SER A 362 11.39 -7.49 3.17
N ALA A 363 12.45 -7.87 2.45
CA ALA A 363 13.74 -8.15 3.07
C ALA A 363 14.32 -6.90 3.77
N VAL A 364 14.17 -5.71 3.17
CA VAL A 364 14.79 -4.48 3.70
C VAL A 364 14.06 -3.88 4.88
N ILE A 365 12.82 -4.33 5.15
CA ILE A 365 12.05 -3.90 6.32
C ILE A 365 11.91 -5.03 7.34
N ASN A 366 11.44 -6.20 6.92
CA ASN A 366 11.11 -7.27 7.85
C ASN A 366 12.32 -8.15 8.24
N LEU A 367 13.43 -8.07 7.51
CA LEU A 367 14.67 -8.81 7.80
C LEU A 367 15.87 -7.88 8.10
N SER A 368 15.68 -6.56 8.19
CA SER A 368 16.78 -5.60 8.32
C SER A 368 17.38 -5.46 9.72
N THR A 369 16.69 -5.95 10.75
CA THR A 369 17.19 -5.93 12.13
C THR A 369 16.98 -7.29 12.78
N ALA A 370 17.85 -7.67 13.70
CA ALA A 370 17.73 -8.94 14.43
C ALA A 370 16.36 -9.09 15.14
N GLY A 371 15.79 -7.98 15.60
CA GLY A 371 14.46 -7.96 16.23
C GLY A 371 13.31 -8.18 15.26
N ALA A 372 13.39 -7.65 14.04
CA ALA A 372 12.40 -7.88 12.98
C ALA A 372 12.54 -9.30 12.42
N GLU A 373 13.76 -9.71 12.08
CA GLU A 373 14.09 -11.02 11.55
C GLU A 373 13.67 -12.15 12.51
N GLY A 374 13.88 -11.96 13.82
CA GLY A 374 13.48 -12.95 14.83
C GLY A 374 11.97 -13.21 14.90
N LYS A 375 11.13 -12.21 14.54
CA LYS A 375 9.66 -12.33 14.53
C LYS A 375 9.12 -12.82 13.19
N PHE A 376 9.86 -12.61 12.11
CA PHE A 376 9.43 -12.92 10.75
C PHE A 376 8.88 -14.35 10.59
N PRO A 377 9.53 -15.42 11.09
CA PRO A 377 9.03 -16.78 10.88
C PRO A 377 7.67 -17.04 11.57
N GLU A 378 7.42 -16.45 12.73
CA GLU A 378 6.15 -16.61 13.44
C GLU A 378 5.00 -15.96 12.67
N VAL A 379 5.21 -14.72 12.23
CA VAL A 379 4.19 -13.93 11.51
C VAL A 379 3.89 -14.55 10.15
N VAL A 380 4.91 -14.95 9.39
CA VAL A 380 4.72 -15.60 8.08
C VAL A 380 4.00 -16.94 8.21
N ARG A 381 4.31 -17.76 9.22
CA ARG A 381 3.55 -19.01 9.46
C ARG A 381 2.09 -18.74 9.80
N ALA A 382 1.81 -17.69 10.57
CA ALA A 382 0.44 -17.32 10.94
C ALA A 382 -0.36 -16.69 9.80
N CYS A 383 0.30 -16.08 8.81
CA CYS A 383 -0.34 -15.48 7.64
C CYS A 383 -1.01 -16.57 6.77
N PRO A 384 -2.30 -16.46 6.40
CA PRO A 384 -2.91 -17.40 5.46
C PRO A 384 -2.20 -17.43 4.11
N ASP A 385 -2.08 -18.62 3.53
CA ASP A 385 -1.32 -18.85 2.30
C ASP A 385 -1.83 -18.01 1.11
N ASP A 386 -3.12 -17.71 1.07
CA ASP A 386 -3.82 -16.95 0.02
C ASP A 386 -3.83 -15.42 0.27
N ARG A 387 -3.17 -14.96 1.34
CA ARG A 387 -3.14 -13.55 1.79
C ARG A 387 -1.74 -12.97 1.91
N LEU A 388 -0.73 -13.75 1.53
CA LEU A 388 0.67 -13.37 1.63
C LEU A 388 1.14 -12.73 0.31
N LEU A 389 1.76 -11.56 0.40
CA LEU A 389 2.38 -10.83 -0.70
C LEU A 389 3.88 -10.62 -0.41
N VAL A 390 4.64 -10.26 -1.43
CA VAL A 390 6.04 -9.85 -1.32
C VAL A 390 6.24 -8.48 -1.94
N GLU A 391 7.18 -7.72 -1.42
CA GLU A 391 7.52 -6.41 -1.92
C GLU A 391 9.00 -6.09 -1.73
N SER A 392 9.50 -5.10 -2.47
CA SER A 392 10.85 -4.60 -2.26
C SER A 392 10.91 -3.44 -1.26
N ASP A 393 9.90 -2.56 -1.29
CA ASP A 393 9.89 -1.26 -0.59
C ASP A 393 11.07 -0.33 -0.98
N LEU A 394 11.67 -0.56 -2.15
CA LEU A 394 12.84 0.21 -2.60
C LEU A 394 12.46 1.49 -3.35
N HIS A 395 13.30 2.51 -3.18
CA HIS A 395 13.18 3.85 -3.76
C HIS A 395 13.75 3.97 -5.19
N ARG A 396 14.27 2.86 -5.74
CA ARG A 396 15.02 2.81 -7.00
C ARG A 396 14.74 1.50 -7.71
N ALA A 397 14.37 1.56 -8.98
CA ALA A 397 14.24 0.36 -9.83
C ALA A 397 15.62 -0.18 -10.27
N GLY A 398 15.70 -1.48 -10.52
CA GLY A 398 16.89 -2.15 -11.05
C GLY A 398 17.20 -3.48 -10.37
N GLU A 399 18.43 -3.97 -10.59
CA GLU A 399 18.88 -5.30 -10.16
C GLU A 399 18.79 -5.51 -8.64
N GLU A 400 18.97 -4.46 -7.85
CA GLU A 400 18.82 -4.56 -6.39
C GLU A 400 17.40 -4.91 -5.98
N MET A 401 16.40 -4.36 -6.68
CA MET A 401 14.98 -4.67 -6.46
C MET A 401 14.71 -6.15 -6.77
N ASP A 402 15.23 -6.67 -7.88
CA ASP A 402 15.14 -8.10 -8.19
C ASP A 402 15.82 -8.97 -7.11
N ARG A 403 16.99 -8.55 -6.61
CA ARG A 403 17.73 -9.26 -5.56
C ARG A 403 16.94 -9.37 -4.26
N VAL A 404 16.38 -8.26 -3.76
CA VAL A 404 15.64 -8.27 -2.48
C VAL A 404 14.30 -8.99 -2.60
N LEU A 405 13.67 -8.96 -3.78
CA LEU A 405 12.47 -9.75 -4.08
C LEU A 405 12.77 -11.24 -4.05
N GLU A 406 13.85 -11.68 -4.70
CA GLU A 406 14.27 -13.09 -4.63
C GLU A 406 14.60 -13.53 -3.20
N GLU A 407 15.30 -12.69 -2.43
CA GLU A 407 15.62 -12.95 -1.02
C GLU A 407 14.36 -13.17 -0.17
N VAL A 408 13.41 -12.23 -0.21
CA VAL A 408 12.20 -12.34 0.61
C VAL A 408 11.31 -13.51 0.17
N VAL A 409 11.22 -13.80 -1.14
CA VAL A 409 10.48 -14.97 -1.66
C VAL A 409 11.10 -16.26 -1.13
N ARG A 410 12.42 -16.42 -1.24
CA ARG A 410 13.10 -17.62 -0.72
C ARG A 410 12.86 -17.79 0.77
N ARG A 411 12.93 -16.69 1.54
CA ARG A 411 12.70 -16.72 2.99
C ARG A 411 11.26 -17.08 3.34
N VAL A 412 10.28 -16.56 2.60
CA VAL A 412 8.86 -16.94 2.76
C VAL A 412 8.68 -18.43 2.48
N CYS A 413 9.20 -18.94 1.35
CA CYS A 413 9.06 -20.35 0.98
C CYS A 413 9.70 -21.27 2.03
N GLU A 414 10.89 -20.93 2.53
CA GLU A 414 11.55 -21.67 3.60
C GLU A 414 10.69 -21.76 4.87
N VAL A 415 10.15 -20.62 5.32
CA VAL A 415 9.32 -20.56 6.54
C VAL A 415 8.01 -21.33 6.37
N LYS A 416 7.42 -21.27 5.17
CA LYS A 416 6.17 -21.96 4.81
C LYS A 416 6.35 -23.43 4.47
N GLY A 417 7.56 -23.87 4.18
CA GLY A 417 7.85 -25.20 3.64
C GLY A 417 7.35 -25.40 2.21
N TRP A 418 7.19 -24.33 1.43
CA TRP A 418 6.78 -24.40 0.02
C TRP A 418 7.99 -24.70 -0.87
N GLY A 419 7.76 -25.46 -1.95
CA GLY A 419 8.73 -25.51 -3.06
C GLY A 419 8.85 -24.13 -3.71
N LEU A 420 10.01 -23.81 -4.31
CA LEU A 420 10.24 -22.45 -4.82
C LEU A 420 9.32 -22.10 -6.01
N GLU A 421 9.10 -23.01 -6.95
CA GLU A 421 8.15 -22.80 -8.06
C GLU A 421 6.72 -22.61 -7.55
N GLU A 422 6.25 -23.54 -6.71
CA GLU A 422 4.93 -23.48 -6.07
C GLU A 422 4.74 -22.17 -5.30
N GLY A 423 5.75 -21.74 -4.55
CA GLY A 423 5.72 -20.52 -3.77
C GLY A 423 5.55 -19.29 -4.65
N VAL A 424 6.30 -19.19 -5.76
CA VAL A 424 6.15 -18.07 -6.69
C VAL A 424 4.79 -18.09 -7.39
N GLU A 425 4.24 -19.25 -7.76
CA GLU A 425 2.89 -19.35 -8.31
C GLU A 425 1.81 -18.90 -7.33
N ARG A 426 1.93 -19.28 -6.05
CA ARG A 426 1.03 -18.84 -4.98
C ARG A 426 1.09 -17.33 -4.81
N LEU A 427 2.29 -16.78 -4.67
CA LEU A 427 2.51 -15.33 -4.50
C LEU A 427 1.97 -14.53 -5.69
N ARG A 428 2.18 -15.00 -6.92
CA ARG A 428 1.61 -14.37 -8.12
C ARG A 428 0.09 -14.39 -8.09
N ARG A 429 -0.54 -15.52 -7.79
CA ARG A 429 -2.01 -15.62 -7.66
C ARG A 429 -2.56 -14.70 -6.58
N ASN A 430 -1.88 -14.61 -5.43
CA ASN A 430 -2.26 -13.71 -4.35
C ASN A 430 -2.20 -12.24 -4.79
N TYR A 431 -1.14 -11.86 -5.51
CA TYR A 431 -0.99 -10.52 -6.07
C TYR A 431 -2.09 -10.19 -7.08
N GLU A 432 -2.39 -11.10 -8.00
CA GLU A 432 -3.47 -10.93 -8.98
C GLU A 432 -4.83 -10.75 -8.30
N ALA A 433 -5.14 -11.57 -7.29
CA ALA A 433 -6.35 -11.45 -6.49
C ALA A 433 -6.39 -10.13 -5.68
N PHE A 434 -5.24 -9.69 -5.16
CA PHE A 434 -5.14 -8.41 -4.45
C PHE A 434 -5.46 -7.22 -5.36
N VAL A 435 -4.89 -7.17 -6.56
CA VAL A 435 -5.11 -6.06 -7.49
C VAL A 435 -6.53 -6.10 -8.07
N PHE A 436 -6.98 -7.26 -8.56
CA PHE A 436 -8.18 -7.34 -9.41
C PHE A 436 -9.44 -7.92 -8.76
N GLY A 437 -9.34 -8.58 -7.60
CA GLY A 437 -10.45 -9.38 -7.06
C GLY A 437 -10.36 -10.83 -7.46
#